data_AF-A0A811NAM1-F1
#
_entry.id   AF-A0A811NAM1-F1
#
_cell.length_a   1.000
_cell.length_b   1.000
_cell.length_c   1.000
_cell.angle_alpha   90.00
_cell.angle_beta   90.00
_cell.angle_gamma   90.00
#
_symmetry.space_group_name_H-M   'P 1'
#
loop_
_entity.id
_entity.type
_entity.pdbx_description
1 polymer ?
#
loop_
_entity_poly.entity_id
_entity_poly.type
_entity_poly.pdbx_seq_one_letter_code
_entity_poly.pdbx_strand_id
1 'polypeptide(L)' 'MADRVNEILTGHESLSKKNFPMEVQVFQALVHILRDKQLLADSRAISVEEKIAIFLNALAKNARLYRMY' A
#
# COMPACT_ATOMS: atom_id res chain seq x y z
N MET A 1 -8.36 10.09 3.13
CA MET A 1 -7.61 8.82 2.98
C MET A 1 -6.21 9.08 2.47
N ALA A 2 -6.05 10.00 1.51
CA ALA A 2 -4.76 10.53 1.05
C ALA A 2 -3.77 10.86 2.19
N ASP A 3 -4.21 11.61 3.21
CA ASP A 3 -3.33 11.98 4.35
C ASP A 3 -2.86 10.77 5.15
N ARG A 4 -3.67 9.71 5.23
CA ARG A 4 -3.38 8.53 6.05
C ARG A 4 -2.39 7.59 5.38
N VAL A 5 -2.47 7.45 4.06
CA VAL A 5 -1.44 6.72 3.29
C VAL A 5 -0.14 7.50 3.31
N ASN A 6 -0.21 8.82 3.16
CA ASN A 6 0.98 9.67 3.25
C ASN A 6 1.61 9.61 4.65
N GLU A 7 0.83 9.69 5.74
CA GLU A 7 1.32 9.52 7.12
C GLU A 7 1.93 8.14 7.39
N ILE A 8 1.43 7.07 6.78
CA ILE A 8 2.02 5.73 6.93
C ILE A 8 3.34 5.62 6.17
N LEU A 9 3.48 6.31 5.04
CA LEU A 9 4.66 6.28 4.19
C LEU A 9 5.75 7.29 4.61
N THR A 10 5.36 8.41 5.21
CA THR A 10 6.27 9.49 5.66
C THR A 10 6.45 9.50 7.19
N GLY A 11 5.53 8.90 7.95
CA GLY A 11 5.65 8.68 9.38
C GLY A 11 6.31 7.35 9.73
N HIS A 12 6.77 7.25 10.98
CA HIS A 12 7.57 6.15 11.56
C HIS A 12 7.41 4.78 10.88
N GLU A 13 8.53 4.21 10.42
CA GLU A 13 8.68 2.89 9.79
C GLU A 13 7.88 1.75 10.46
N SER A 14 7.66 1.84 11.78
CA SER A 14 6.91 0.87 12.57
C SER A 14 5.43 0.77 12.18
N LEU A 15 4.79 1.86 11.75
CA LEU A 15 3.40 1.87 11.29
C LEU A 15 3.25 1.29 9.89
N SER A 16 4.23 1.55 9.01
CA SER A 16 4.31 0.90 7.70
C SER A 16 4.43 -0.61 7.87
N LYS A 17 5.44 -1.09 8.61
CA LYS A 17 5.67 -2.52 8.88
C LYS A 17 4.47 -3.24 9.52
N LYS A 18 3.70 -2.56 10.37
CA LYS A 18 2.53 -3.13 11.05
C LYS A 18 1.29 -3.24 10.14
N ASN A 19 1.08 -2.27 9.26
CA ASN A 19 -0.09 -2.23 8.38
C ASN A 19 0.17 -2.94 7.03
N PHE A 20 1.42 -2.91 6.58
CA PHE A 20 1.92 -3.49 5.36
C PHE A 20 3.24 -4.20 5.67
N PRO A 21 3.33 -5.53 5.55
CA PRO A 21 4.60 -6.24 5.71
C PRO A 21 5.52 -6.02 4.49
N MET A 22 5.72 -4.77 4.12
CA MET A 22 6.48 -4.32 2.97
C MET A 22 7.24 -3.06 3.37
N GLU A 23 8.53 -3.02 3.05
CA GLU A 23 9.35 -1.83 3.29
C GLU A 23 8.84 -0.65 2.46
N VAL A 24 8.92 0.56 3.01
CA VAL A 24 8.43 1.79 2.35
C VAL A 24 9.08 1.98 0.97
N GLN A 25 10.37 1.67 0.85
CA GLN A 25 11.11 1.78 -0.42
C GLN A 25 10.56 0.81 -1.48
N VAL A 26 10.22 -0.41 -1.09
CA VAL A 26 9.62 -1.42 -1.98
C VAL A 26 8.22 -0.97 -2.42
N PHE A 27 7.44 -0.41 -1.50
CA PHE A 27 6.13 0.15 -1.83
C PHE A 27 6.23 1.30 -2.84
N GLN A 28 7.15 2.25 -2.62
CA GLN A 28 7.37 3.38 -3.54
C GLN A 28 7.86 2.90 -4.91
N ALA A 29 8.77 1.93 -4.97
CA ALA A 29 9.22 1.34 -6.22
C ALA A 29 8.07 0.66 -6.98
N LEU A 30 7.18 -0.04 -6.27
CA LEU A 30 5.99 -0.67 -6.85
C LEU A 30 5.04 0.38 -7.45
N VAL A 31 4.73 1.46 -6.70
CA VAL A 31 3.92 2.58 -7.19
C VAL A 31 4.52 3.17 -8.47
N HIS A 32 5.84 3.42 -8.45
CA HIS A 32 6.55 4.01 -9.58
C HIS A 32 6.45 3.13 -10.84
N ILE A 33 6.76 1.84 -10.72
CA ILE A 33 6.71 0.90 -11.86
C ILE A 33 5.29 0.78 -12.42
N LEU A 34 4.26 0.76 -11.56
CA LEU A 34 2.87 0.63 -12.01
C LEU A 34 2.35 1.89 -12.69
N ARG A 35 2.80 3.08 -12.27
CA ARG A 35 2.54 4.34 -12.98
C ARG A 35 3.30 4.42 -14.30
N ASP A 36 4.60 4.12 -14.29
CA ASP A 36 5.48 4.21 -15.46
C ASP A 36 4.98 3.30 -16.60
N LYS A 37 4.58 2.07 -16.27
CA LYS A 37 3.99 1.12 -17.22
C LYS A 37 2.53 1.40 -17.59
N GLN A 38 1.95 2.49 -17.08
CA GLN A 38 0.54 2.86 -17.26
C GLN A 38 -0.45 1.76 -16.87
N LEU A 39 -0.05 0.86 -15.96
CA LEU A 39 -0.92 -0.21 -15.46
C LEU A 39 -1.91 0.32 -14.43
N LEU A 40 -1.53 1.39 -13.72
CA LEU A 40 -2.41 2.14 -12.85
C LEU A 40 -2.23 3.63 -13.09
N ALA A 41 -3.35 4.35 -13.13
CA ALA A 41 -3.40 5.80 -13.11
C ALA A 41 -4.24 6.26 -11.92
N ASP A 42 -4.03 7.50 -11.49
CA ASP A 42 -4.91 8.12 -10.50
C ASP A 42 -6.34 8.22 -11.03
N SER A 43 -7.33 8.04 -10.16
CA SER A 43 -8.72 8.36 -10.48
C SER A 43 -9.14 9.64 -9.76
N ARG A 44 -10.34 10.14 -10.06
CA ARG A 44 -10.89 11.34 -9.41
C ARG A 44 -10.95 11.24 -7.88
N ALA A 45 -11.01 10.03 -7.33
CA ALA A 45 -11.24 9.80 -5.90
C ALA A 45 -10.13 8.98 -5.21
N ILE A 46 -9.26 8.28 -5.95
CA ILE A 46 -8.30 7.34 -5.39
C ILE A 46 -6.97 7.41 -6.14
N SER A 47 -5.88 7.63 -5.41
CA SER A 47 -4.52 7.63 -5.98
C SER A 47 -4.00 6.20 -6.24
N VAL A 48 -2.95 6.07 -7.06
CA VAL A 48 -2.28 4.77 -7.27
C VAL A 48 -1.78 4.16 -5.96
N GLU A 49 -1.20 4.99 -5.07
CA GLU A 49 -0.76 4.58 -3.74
C GLU A 49 -1.92 4.02 -2.91
N GLU A 50 -3.07 4.69 -2.91
CA GLU A 50 -4.26 4.22 -2.20
C GLU A 50 -4.78 2.89 -2.77
N LYS A 51 -4.81 2.71 -4.10
CA LYS A 51 -5.21 1.45 -4.74
C LYS A 51 -4.32 0.29 -4.28
N ILE A 52 -3.01 0.50 -4.28
CA ILE A 52 -2.02 -0.52 -3.87
C ILE A 52 -2.15 -0.79 -2.36
N ALA A 53 -2.30 0.24 -1.53
CA ALA A 53 -2.49 0.09 -0.10
C ALA A 53 -3.77 -0.68 0.24
N ILE A 54 -4.89 -0.41 -0.43
CA ILE A 54 -6.14 -1.15 -0.26
C ILE A 54 -5.94 -2.63 -0.62
N PHE A 55 -5.29 -2.91 -1.76
CA PHE A 55 -5.01 -4.27 -2.21
C PHE A 55 -4.13 -5.05 -1.23
N LEU A 56 -2.99 -4.48 -0.81
CA LEU A 56 -2.08 -5.10 0.15
C LEU A 56 -2.75 -5.34 1.51
N ASN A 57 -3.59 -4.42 1.97
CA ASN A 57 -4.36 -4.59 3.19
C ASN A 57 -5.37 -5.75 3.08
N ALA A 58 -6.06 -5.88 1.94
CA ALA A 58 -6.97 -6.99 1.68
C ALA A 58 -6.22 -8.34 1.66
N LEU A 59 -5.06 -8.41 0.98
CA LEU A 59 -4.20 -9.59 0.98
C LEU A 59 -3.72 -9.97 2.40
N ALA A 60 -3.26 -8.99 3.18
CA ALA A 60 -2.80 -9.23 4.54
C ALA A 60 -3.91 -9.74 5.46
N LYS A 61 -5.17 -9.30 5.26
CA LYS A 61 -6.33 -9.85 5.96
C LYS A 61 -6.58 -11.32 5.60
N ASN A 62 -6.47 -11.67 4.31
CA ASN A 62 -6.62 -13.06 3.87
C ASN A 62 -5.52 -13.95 4.46
N ALA A 63 -4.26 -13.51 4.44
CA ALA A 63 -3.14 -14.27 5.01
C ALA A 63 -3.27 -14.47 6.53
N ARG A 64 -3.83 -13.48 7.26
CA ARG A 64 -4.15 -13.62 8.69
C ARG A 64 -5.26 -14.65 8.93
N LEU A 65 -6.23 -14.75 8.02
CA LEU A 65 -7.29 -15.76 8.09
C LEU A 65 -6.74 -17.19 8.01
N TYR A 66 -5.73 -17.42 7.16
CA TYR A 66 -5.08 -18.74 7.02
C TYR A 66 -4.16 -19.12 8.19
N ARG A 67 -3.81 -18.19 9.09
CA ARG A 67 -2.97 -18.49 10.27
C ARG A 67 -3.79 -18.87 11.51
N MET A 68 -5.12 -18.88 11.39
CA MET A 68 -6.06 -19.29 12.44
C MET A 68 -6.71 -20.67 12.16
N TYR A 69 -6.25 -21.38 11.12
CA TYR A 69 -6.63 -22.76 10.81
C TYR A 69 -5.39 -23.66 10.89
#